data_AF-A0A353RHL5-F1
#
_entry.id   AF-A0A353RHL5-F1
#
_cell.length_a   1.000
_cell.length_b   1.000
_cell.length_c   1.000
_cell.angle_alpha   90.00
_cell.angle_beta   90.00
_cell.angle_gamma   90.00
#
_symmetry.space_group_name_H-M   'P 1'
#
loop_
_entity.id
_entity.type
_entity.pdbx_description
1 polymer ?
#
loop_
_entity_poly.entity_id
_entity_poly.type
_entity_poly.pdbx_seq_one_letter_code
_entity_poly.pdbx_strand_id
1 'polypeptide(L)'
;MFVKARGRIPEKNFMSGMGVILKCLFVWMFTTAGIFSLSAGELNATVKVQSDLVQGTSKQLFASLEEALRTFINGRRWSDLSADSYEKIDCMFTLLITEVVSNGMFRGELYVQSRRPVRDDARETPMLNIRDKHLEFGYTAYQPLLFDPHFVQDNLTATVAFYVYLILGLAGDADAPLGGTPFFREMEQIAASVQPFGWRGWEMD
;
A
#
# COMPACT_ATOMS: atom_id res chain seq x y z
N MET A 1 40.87 37.76 -69.01
CA MET A 1 39.39 37.74 -68.93
C MET A 1 38.99 36.58 -68.02
N PHE A 2 38.22 36.86 -66.98
CA PHE A 2 37.79 35.94 -65.92
C PHE A 2 37.17 34.63 -66.42
N VAL A 3 37.44 33.50 -65.77
CA VAL A 3 36.38 32.58 -65.26
C VAL A 3 36.83 31.88 -63.97
N LYS A 4 35.93 31.93 -63.00
CA LYS A 4 35.93 31.45 -61.61
C LYS A 4 35.57 29.97 -61.56
N ALA A 5 36.38 29.13 -60.90
CA ALA A 5 35.98 27.76 -60.54
C ALA A 5 35.71 27.67 -59.04
N ARG A 6 34.42 27.62 -58.68
CA ARG A 6 33.91 27.47 -57.32
C ARG A 6 33.89 25.97 -56.99
N GLY A 7 34.78 25.52 -56.09
CA GLY A 7 34.78 24.15 -55.59
C GLY A 7 33.48 23.83 -54.85
N ARG A 8 32.81 22.76 -55.26
CA ARG A 8 31.54 22.27 -54.70
C ARG A 8 31.85 21.45 -53.44
N ILE A 9 31.41 21.91 -52.28
CA ILE A 9 31.51 21.19 -51.00
C ILE A 9 30.55 19.97 -51.08
N PRO A 10 30.96 18.75 -50.68
CA PRO A 10 30.10 17.57 -50.79
C PRO A 10 29.01 17.57 -49.71
N GLU A 11 27.77 17.85 -50.11
CA GLU A 11 26.55 17.87 -49.28
C GLU A 11 26.07 16.48 -48.78
N LYS A 12 26.75 15.41 -49.20
CA LYS A 12 26.24 14.03 -49.16
C LYS A 12 26.49 13.25 -47.86
N ASN A 13 27.24 13.80 -46.91
CA ASN A 13 27.57 13.09 -45.67
C ASN A 13 26.67 13.47 -44.47
N PHE A 14 25.84 14.51 -44.60
CA PHE A 14 25.02 14.99 -43.48
C PHE A 14 23.69 14.22 -43.34
N MET A 15 23.05 13.84 -44.46
CA MET A 15 21.75 13.17 -44.45
C MET A 15 21.78 11.67 -44.08
N SER A 16 22.95 11.01 -44.11
CA SER A 16 23.08 9.59 -43.76
C SER A 16 23.14 9.36 -42.24
N GLY A 17 23.77 10.26 -41.49
CA GLY A 17 23.89 10.16 -40.02
C GLY A 17 22.54 10.33 -39.29
N MET A 18 21.65 11.15 -39.84
CA MET A 18 20.38 11.50 -39.20
C MET A 18 19.41 10.31 -39.08
N GLY A 19 19.42 9.39 -40.06
CA GLY A 19 18.62 8.16 -40.02
C GLY A 19 19.18 7.09 -39.05
N VAL A 20 20.49 7.08 -38.82
CA VAL A 20 21.14 6.22 -37.81
C VAL A 20 20.86 6.75 -36.40
N ILE A 21 20.95 8.06 -36.21
CA ILE A 21 20.64 8.73 -34.94
C ILE A 21 19.16 8.53 -34.57
N LEU A 22 18.23 8.63 -35.53
CA LEU A 22 16.80 8.41 -35.28
C LEU A 22 16.48 6.95 -34.93
N LYS A 23 17.16 5.98 -35.55
CA LYS A 23 17.06 4.54 -35.20
C LYS A 23 17.68 4.24 -33.84
N CYS A 24 18.82 4.85 -33.50
CA CYS A 24 19.44 4.73 -32.18
C CYS A 24 18.57 5.33 -31.07
N LEU A 25 17.91 6.46 -31.32
CA LEU A 25 16.95 7.07 -30.38
C LEU A 25 15.71 6.18 -30.20
N PHE A 26 15.22 5.54 -31.26
CA PHE A 26 14.10 4.59 -31.18
C PHE A 26 14.46 3.31 -30.42
N VAL A 27 15.69 2.81 -30.58
CA VAL A 27 16.24 1.66 -29.84
C VAL A 27 16.49 2.02 -28.38
N TRP A 28 16.97 3.23 -28.08
CA TRP A 28 17.20 3.70 -26.71
C TRP A 28 15.89 3.92 -25.93
N MET A 29 14.82 4.39 -26.61
CA MET A 29 13.49 4.56 -26.03
C MET A 29 12.76 3.24 -25.74
N PHE A 30 13.14 2.14 -26.42
CA PHE A 30 12.58 0.80 -26.16
C PHE A 30 13.32 0.05 -25.03
N THR A 31 14.57 0.42 -24.72
CA THR A 31 15.36 -0.21 -23.63
C THR A 31 15.07 0.33 -22.23
N THR A 32 14.39 1.49 -22.09
CA THR A 32 14.02 2.04 -20.77
C THR A 32 12.59 1.70 -20.35
N ALA A 33 11.82 1.00 -21.19
CA ALA A 33 10.40 0.74 -20.97
C ALA A 33 10.08 -0.51 -20.11
N GLY A 34 11.09 -1.20 -19.56
CA GLY A 34 10.86 -2.55 -19.03
C GLY A 34 11.65 -2.92 -17.80
N ILE A 35 11.51 -2.18 -16.69
CA ILE A 35 11.52 -2.76 -15.33
C ILE A 35 10.69 -1.83 -14.42
N PHE A 36 9.37 -1.80 -14.60
CA PHE A 36 8.52 -1.51 -13.45
C PHE A 36 8.47 -2.80 -12.65
N SER A 37 9.36 -2.92 -11.66
CA SER A 37 9.20 -3.94 -10.64
C SER A 37 7.86 -3.65 -9.96
N LEU A 38 6.82 -4.40 -10.35
CA LEU A 38 5.61 -4.52 -9.56
C LEU A 38 6.10 -4.99 -8.19
N SER A 39 6.10 -4.09 -7.21
CA SER A 39 6.38 -4.40 -5.83
C SER A 39 5.55 -5.62 -5.45
N ALA A 40 6.20 -6.78 -5.29
CA ALA A 40 5.54 -7.92 -4.70
C ALA A 40 5.25 -7.51 -3.25
N GLY A 41 3.99 -7.18 -2.97
CA GLY A 41 3.54 -6.83 -1.62
C GLY A 41 3.74 -8.00 -0.66
N GLU A 42 4.11 -7.68 0.57
CA GLU A 42 4.32 -8.63 1.68
C GLU A 42 3.00 -9.33 2.10
N LEU A 43 1.87 -8.71 1.77
CA LEU A 43 0.54 -9.16 2.13
C LEU A 43 -0.30 -9.51 0.89
N ASN A 44 -1.22 -10.44 1.08
CA ASN A 44 -2.37 -10.67 0.23
C ASN A 44 -3.65 -10.41 1.06
N ALA A 45 -4.03 -9.14 1.17
CA ALA A 45 -5.14 -8.71 2.01
C ALA A 45 -6.46 -8.69 1.24
N THR A 46 -7.43 -9.43 1.75
CA THR A 46 -8.84 -9.25 1.39
C THR A 46 -9.46 -8.21 2.32
N VAL A 47 -10.19 -7.26 1.76
CA VAL A 47 -10.85 -6.20 2.52
C VAL A 47 -12.36 -6.24 2.27
N LYS A 48 -13.15 -6.10 3.33
CA LYS A 48 -14.61 -5.94 3.26
C LYS A 48 -15.08 -4.81 4.14
N VAL A 49 -15.98 -3.97 3.62
CA VAL A 49 -16.68 -2.96 4.40
C VAL A 49 -18.16 -3.34 4.46
N GLN A 50 -18.65 -3.63 5.66
CA GLN A 50 -20.05 -3.97 5.91
C GLN A 50 -20.76 -2.76 6.51
N SER A 51 -21.85 -2.33 5.87
CA SER A 51 -22.60 -1.14 6.30
C SER A 51 -24.09 -1.44 6.49
N ASP A 52 -24.46 -2.70 6.71
CA ASP A 52 -25.87 -3.11 6.80
C ASP A 52 -26.58 -2.55 8.04
N LEU A 53 -25.83 -2.16 9.07
CA LEU A 53 -26.35 -1.60 10.32
C LEU A 53 -26.70 -0.10 10.21
N VAL A 54 -26.22 0.60 9.18
CA VAL A 54 -26.43 2.04 9.01
C VAL A 54 -27.33 2.32 7.81
N GLN A 55 -28.30 3.22 7.99
CA GLN A 55 -29.25 3.63 6.94
C GLN A 55 -28.96 5.08 6.50
N GLY A 56 -29.39 5.44 5.29
CA GLY A 56 -29.34 6.83 4.80
C GLY A 56 -27.99 7.30 4.24
N THR A 57 -26.90 6.55 4.41
CA THR A 57 -25.61 6.82 3.76
C THR A 57 -25.53 6.13 2.40
N SER A 58 -24.90 6.79 1.42
CA SER A 58 -24.72 6.23 0.09
C SER A 58 -23.85 4.96 0.12
N LYS A 59 -24.37 3.84 -0.40
CA LYS A 59 -23.59 2.60 -0.59
C LYS A 59 -22.31 2.83 -1.39
N GLN A 60 -22.31 3.83 -2.27
CA GLN A 60 -21.14 4.20 -3.06
C GLN A 60 -19.98 4.69 -2.19
N LEU A 61 -20.27 5.39 -1.07
CA LEU A 61 -19.25 5.86 -0.14
C LEU A 61 -18.48 4.67 0.45
N PHE A 62 -19.21 3.67 0.97
CA PHE A 62 -18.57 2.49 1.58
C PHE A 62 -17.91 1.58 0.56
N ALA A 63 -18.44 1.48 -0.67
CA ALA A 63 -17.73 0.81 -1.77
C ALA A 63 -16.39 1.50 -2.10
N SER A 64 -16.36 2.84 -2.10
CA SER A 64 -15.11 3.58 -2.30
C SER A 64 -14.14 3.43 -1.13
N LEU A 65 -14.64 3.33 0.11
CA LEU A 65 -13.84 3.05 1.30
C LEU A 65 -13.20 1.65 1.24
N GLU A 66 -13.96 0.63 0.84
CA GLU A 66 -13.43 -0.74 0.65
C GLU A 66 -12.28 -0.75 -0.35
N GLU A 67 -12.44 -0.06 -1.49
CA GLU A 67 -11.40 0.05 -2.50
C GLU A 67 -10.18 0.83 -2.01
N ALA A 68 -10.40 1.92 -1.28
CA ALA A 68 -9.33 2.75 -0.73
C ALA A 68 -8.50 1.98 0.30
N LEU A 69 -9.14 1.21 1.20
CA LEU A 69 -8.49 0.32 2.15
C LEU A 69 -7.74 -0.82 1.45
N ARG A 70 -8.35 -1.44 0.43
CA ARG A 70 -7.70 -2.48 -0.36
C ARG A 70 -6.43 -1.97 -1.04
N THR A 71 -6.50 -0.78 -1.62
CA THR A 71 -5.35 -0.12 -2.27
C THR A 71 -4.31 0.28 -1.22
N PHE A 72 -4.74 0.79 -0.07
CA PHE A 72 -3.85 1.18 1.02
C PHE A 72 -3.02 0.00 1.55
N ILE A 73 -3.66 -1.15 1.81
CA ILE A 73 -2.99 -2.32 2.37
C ILE A 73 -2.14 -3.03 1.31
N ASN A 74 -2.69 -3.32 0.13
CA ASN A 74 -1.99 -4.14 -0.88
C ASN A 74 -1.08 -3.34 -1.82
N GLY A 75 -1.33 -2.04 -1.99
CA GLY A 75 -0.59 -1.16 -2.90
C GLY A 75 0.62 -0.49 -2.27
N ARG A 76 0.81 -0.66 -0.96
CA ARG A 76 1.93 -0.09 -0.20
C ARG A 76 3.02 -1.14 0.05
N ARG A 77 4.26 -0.67 0.01
CA ARG A 77 5.41 -1.39 0.57
C ARG A 77 5.52 -1.07 2.06
N TRP A 78 5.42 -2.10 2.91
CA TRP A 78 5.38 -1.94 4.37
C TRP A 78 6.77 -2.07 5.02
N SER A 79 7.74 -2.71 4.35
CA SER A 79 9.13 -2.72 4.76
C SER A 79 10.12 -2.67 3.59
N ASP A 80 11.37 -2.32 3.90
CA ASP A 80 12.48 -2.37 2.96
C ASP A 80 13.06 -3.78 2.75
N LEU A 81 12.49 -4.81 3.39
CA LEU A 81 12.91 -6.18 3.18
C LEU A 81 12.72 -6.55 1.70
N SER A 82 13.70 -7.25 1.13
CA SER A 82 13.66 -7.70 -0.25
C SER A 82 12.52 -8.70 -0.43
N ALA A 83 11.58 -8.38 -1.33
CA ALA A 83 10.42 -9.20 -1.64
C ALA A 83 10.76 -10.52 -2.36
N ASP A 84 12.02 -10.69 -2.78
CA ASP A 84 12.46 -11.75 -3.70
C ASP A 84 12.51 -13.16 -3.10
N SER A 85 12.04 -13.38 -1.85
CA SER A 85 12.04 -14.72 -1.26
C SER A 85 10.92 -15.05 -0.26
N TYR A 86 10.04 -14.10 0.08
CA TYR A 86 9.02 -14.32 1.09
C TYR A 86 7.65 -14.65 0.48
N GLU A 87 7.02 -15.68 1.04
CA GLU A 87 5.63 -16.02 0.76
C GLU A 87 4.70 -14.92 1.29
N LYS A 88 3.71 -14.52 0.49
CA LYS A 88 2.75 -13.50 0.91
C LYS A 88 1.89 -14.03 2.06
N ILE A 89 1.64 -13.18 3.05
CA ILE A 89 0.77 -13.52 4.16
C ILE A 89 -0.68 -13.25 3.75
N ASP A 90 -1.52 -14.28 3.81
CA ASP A 90 -2.96 -14.12 3.57
C ASP A 90 -3.63 -13.50 4.78
N CYS A 91 -4.35 -12.41 4.57
CA CYS A 91 -5.06 -11.72 5.64
C CYS A 91 -6.41 -11.16 5.19
N MET A 92 -7.28 -10.93 6.17
CA MET A 92 -8.65 -10.44 5.99
C MET A 92 -8.90 -9.29 6.96
N PHE A 93 -9.32 -8.15 6.41
CA PHE A 93 -9.77 -6.98 7.16
C PHE A 93 -11.26 -6.79 6.88
N THR A 94 -12.10 -6.95 7.90
CA THR A 94 -13.53 -6.65 7.81
C THR A 94 -13.84 -5.45 8.70
N LEU A 95 -14.23 -4.34 8.07
CA LEU A 95 -14.69 -3.15 8.75
C LEU A 95 -16.21 -3.14 8.79
N LEU A 96 -16.78 -3.32 9.98
CA LEU A 96 -18.21 -3.22 10.21
C LEU A 96 -18.55 -1.79 10.65
N ILE A 97 -19.33 -1.07 9.84
CA ILE A 97 -19.83 0.26 10.17
C ILE A 97 -21.04 0.11 11.09
N THR A 98 -20.92 0.63 12.31
CA THR A 98 -21.95 0.51 13.35
C THR A 98 -22.77 1.79 13.51
N GLU A 99 -22.17 2.95 13.25
CA GLU A 99 -22.83 4.25 13.47
C GLU A 99 -22.29 5.31 12.51
N VAL A 100 -23.18 6.23 12.07
CA VAL A 100 -22.81 7.48 11.41
C VAL A 100 -22.89 8.59 12.45
N VAL A 101 -21.73 9.05 12.92
CA VAL A 101 -21.64 10.05 14.01
C VAL A 101 -22.05 11.43 13.50
N SER A 102 -21.53 11.81 12.33
CA SER A 102 -21.88 13.03 11.63
C SER A 102 -21.49 12.91 10.15
N ASN A 103 -21.64 13.96 9.35
CA ASN A 103 -21.30 13.90 7.93
C ASN A 103 -19.80 13.60 7.74
N GLY A 104 -19.50 12.43 7.17
CA GLY A 104 -18.13 11.98 6.94
C GLY A 104 -17.43 11.40 8.17
N MET A 105 -18.11 11.25 9.31
CA MET A 105 -17.57 10.64 10.54
C MET A 105 -18.34 9.39 10.91
N PHE A 106 -17.62 8.30 11.16
CA PHE A 106 -18.18 6.97 11.35
C PHE A 106 -17.58 6.29 12.57
N ARG A 107 -18.35 5.38 13.15
CA ARG A 107 -17.83 4.38 14.09
C ARG A 107 -18.01 3.00 13.53
N GLY A 108 -17.12 2.12 13.92
CA GLY A 108 -17.17 0.73 13.53
C GLY A 108 -16.31 -0.17 14.38
N GLU A 109 -16.33 -1.43 13.97
CA GLU A 109 -15.49 -2.48 14.51
C GLU A 109 -14.59 -3.02 13.39
N LEU A 110 -13.32 -3.23 13.70
CA LEU A 110 -12.37 -3.80 12.76
C LEU A 110 -12.05 -5.24 13.18
N TYR A 111 -12.32 -6.18 12.30
CA TYR A 111 -11.93 -7.57 12.44
C TYR A 111 -10.72 -7.82 11.58
N VAL A 112 -9.65 -8.33 12.19
CA VAL A 112 -8.39 -8.63 11.52
C VAL A 112 -8.05 -10.09 11.72
N GLN A 113 -7.86 -10.79 10.61
CA GLN A 113 -7.46 -12.19 10.60
C GLN A 113 -6.25 -12.36 9.69
N SER A 114 -5.30 -13.19 10.10
CA SER A 114 -4.18 -13.57 9.23
C SER A 114 -3.79 -15.03 9.43
N ARG A 115 -3.24 -15.60 8.37
CA ARG A 115 -2.78 -16.97 8.33
C ARG A 115 -1.56 -17.10 7.44
N ARG A 116 -0.67 -18.01 7.81
CA ARG A 116 0.48 -18.40 6.98
C ARG A 116 0.16 -19.72 6.29
N PRO A 117 0.33 -19.83 4.96
CA PRO A 117 0.35 -21.12 4.30
C PRO A 117 1.64 -21.86 4.71
N VAL A 118 1.55 -23.15 5.03
CA VAL A 118 2.73 -23.96 5.38
C VAL A 118 3.23 -24.63 4.09
N ARG A 119 4.51 -24.40 3.76
CA ARG A 119 5.11 -24.75 2.45
C ARG A 119 5.05 -26.24 2.05
N ASP A 120 4.77 -27.14 3.01
CA ASP A 120 4.82 -28.60 2.80
C ASP A 120 3.53 -29.35 3.19
N ASP A 121 2.49 -28.69 3.69
CA ASP A 121 1.22 -29.32 4.04
C ASP A 121 0.10 -28.30 3.77
N ALA A 122 -1.05 -28.71 3.21
CA ALA A 122 -2.16 -27.81 2.87
C ALA A 122 -2.84 -27.15 4.10
N ARG A 123 -2.17 -27.16 5.24
CA ARG A 123 -2.58 -26.59 6.51
C ARG A 123 -2.14 -25.14 6.59
N GLU A 124 -3.10 -24.25 6.50
CA GLU A 124 -2.92 -22.85 6.91
C GLU A 124 -2.84 -22.79 8.44
N THR A 125 -1.86 -22.06 8.98
CA THR A 125 -1.75 -21.82 10.43
C THR A 125 -2.30 -20.43 10.74
N PRO A 126 -3.31 -20.30 11.61
CA PRO A 126 -3.83 -19.01 12.02
C PRO A 126 -2.76 -18.26 12.85
N MET A 127 -2.52 -17.01 12.52
CA MET A 127 -1.54 -16.16 13.21
C MET A 127 -2.20 -15.07 14.03
N LEU A 128 -3.28 -14.48 13.51
CA LEU A 128 -4.01 -13.39 14.17
C LEU A 128 -5.52 -13.59 13.99
N ASN A 129 -6.27 -13.31 15.05
CA ASN A 129 -7.72 -13.19 15.02
C ASN A 129 -8.15 -12.19 16.11
N ILE A 130 -8.26 -10.92 15.73
CA ILE A 130 -8.58 -9.83 16.64
C ILE A 130 -9.84 -9.10 16.17
N ARG A 131 -10.59 -8.60 17.15
CA ARG A 131 -11.69 -7.65 16.97
C ARG A 131 -11.38 -6.39 17.75
N ASP A 132 -11.14 -5.30 17.04
CA ASP A 132 -11.14 -3.95 17.55
C ASP A 132 -12.58 -3.42 17.61
N LYS A 133 -13.05 -3.04 18.79
CA LYS A 133 -14.44 -2.62 18.99
C LYS A 133 -14.63 -1.11 18.94
N HIS A 134 -13.54 -0.34 18.86
CA HIS A 134 -13.57 1.06 19.24
C HIS A 134 -12.91 1.97 18.20
N LEU A 135 -13.21 1.72 16.92
CA LEU A 135 -12.72 2.55 15.84
C LEU A 135 -13.70 3.69 15.53
N GLU A 136 -13.23 4.93 15.65
CA GLU A 136 -13.91 6.14 15.17
C GLU A 136 -13.04 6.84 14.13
N PHE A 137 -13.58 7.13 12.94
CA PHE A 137 -12.78 7.64 11.83
C PHE A 137 -13.55 8.56 10.89
N GLY A 138 -12.81 9.39 10.17
CA GLY A 138 -13.32 10.24 9.11
C GLY A 138 -13.09 9.62 7.73
N TYR A 139 -14.05 9.75 6.81
CA TYR A 139 -13.86 9.37 5.42
C TYR A 139 -14.81 10.12 4.48
N THR A 140 -14.30 10.52 3.32
CA THR A 140 -15.11 11.03 2.21
C THR A 140 -14.95 10.15 0.98
N ALA A 141 -16.01 10.03 0.17
CA ALA A 141 -16.01 9.09 -0.95
C ALA A 141 -14.85 9.36 -1.93
N TYR A 142 -14.16 8.30 -2.33
CA TYR A 142 -12.98 8.34 -3.21
C TYR A 142 -11.77 9.08 -2.65
N GLN A 143 -11.77 9.42 -1.35
CA GLN A 143 -10.60 9.97 -0.71
C GLN A 143 -9.50 8.90 -0.66
N PRO A 144 -8.29 9.20 -1.16
CA PRO A 144 -7.16 8.31 -1.00
C PRO A 144 -6.74 8.25 0.48
N LEU A 145 -6.36 7.07 0.93
CA LEU A 145 -5.81 6.88 2.26
C LEU A 145 -4.31 7.14 2.24
N LEU A 146 -3.89 8.16 2.99
CA LEU A 146 -2.50 8.55 3.14
C LEU A 146 -2.01 8.16 4.53
N PHE A 147 -0.76 7.70 4.58
CA PHE A 147 -0.10 7.31 5.83
C PHE A 147 1.38 7.63 5.73
N ASP A 148 1.89 8.33 6.73
CA ASP A 148 3.33 8.50 6.95
C ASP A 148 3.63 7.94 8.33
N PRO A 149 4.49 6.91 8.46
CA PRO A 149 4.84 6.36 9.77
C PRO A 149 5.51 7.39 10.69
N HIS A 150 6.11 8.46 10.14
CA HIS A 150 6.70 9.56 10.93
C HIS A 150 5.67 10.63 11.30
N PHE A 151 4.53 10.67 10.62
CA PHE A 151 3.51 11.70 10.80
C PHE A 151 2.10 11.15 10.56
N VAL A 152 1.57 10.50 11.59
CA VAL A 152 0.24 9.90 11.58
C VAL A 152 -0.82 10.96 11.91
N GLN A 153 -1.80 11.14 11.03
CA GLN A 153 -2.86 12.17 11.18
C GLN A 153 -4.29 11.63 11.06
N ASP A 154 -4.45 10.37 10.69
CA ASP A 154 -5.75 9.77 10.42
C ASP A 154 -5.91 8.45 11.19
N ASN A 155 -7.00 8.34 11.97
CA ASN A 155 -7.21 7.20 12.85
C ASN A 155 -7.44 5.90 12.08
N LEU A 156 -8.11 5.97 10.92
CA LEU A 156 -8.35 4.78 10.10
C LEU A 156 -7.03 4.21 9.58
N THR A 157 -6.18 5.06 8.99
CA THR A 157 -4.90 4.60 8.47
C THR A 157 -3.94 4.20 9.58
N ALA A 158 -3.93 4.89 10.72
CA ALA A 158 -3.16 4.50 11.90
C ALA A 158 -3.51 3.10 12.40
N THR A 159 -4.81 2.86 12.60
CA THR A 159 -5.32 1.59 13.13
C THR A 159 -5.05 0.44 12.16
N VAL A 160 -5.32 0.64 10.87
CA VAL A 160 -5.05 -0.39 9.86
C VAL A 160 -3.55 -0.66 9.72
N ALA A 161 -2.71 0.38 9.70
CA ALA A 161 -1.27 0.23 9.66
C ALA A 161 -0.72 -0.52 10.87
N PHE A 162 -1.22 -0.21 12.08
CA PHE A 162 -0.84 -0.92 13.31
C PHE A 162 -1.09 -2.42 13.20
N TYR A 163 -2.26 -2.83 12.72
CA TYR A 163 -2.57 -4.25 12.53
C TYR A 163 -1.81 -4.89 11.36
N VAL A 164 -1.48 -4.14 10.31
CA VAL A 164 -0.58 -4.62 9.26
C VAL A 164 0.80 -4.92 9.85
N TYR A 165 1.39 -3.99 10.59
CA TYR A 165 2.69 -4.20 11.24
C TYR A 165 2.66 -5.34 12.26
N LEU A 166 1.55 -5.55 12.97
CA LEU A 166 1.37 -6.71 13.84
C LEU A 166 1.43 -8.02 13.06
N ILE A 167 0.71 -8.12 11.93
CA ILE A 167 0.73 -9.32 11.09
C ILE A 167 2.15 -9.61 10.58
N LEU A 168 2.86 -8.57 10.12
CA LEU A 168 4.23 -8.70 9.62
C LEU A 168 5.21 -9.06 10.74
N GLY A 169 5.06 -8.48 11.92
CA GLY A 169 5.84 -8.81 13.10
C GLY A 169 5.69 -10.28 13.50
N LEU A 170 4.45 -10.76 13.59
CA LEU A 170 4.15 -12.17 13.87
C LEU A 170 4.71 -13.10 12.80
N ALA A 171 4.67 -12.69 11.52
CA ALA A 171 5.24 -13.48 10.44
C ALA A 171 6.75 -13.58 10.52
N GLY A 172 7.42 -12.46 10.81
CA GLY A 172 8.85 -12.39 10.99
C GLY A 172 9.34 -13.30 12.12
N ASP A 173 8.67 -13.26 13.28
CA ASP A 173 9.03 -14.10 14.43
C ASP A 173 8.71 -15.59 14.20
N ALA A 174 7.72 -15.90 13.36
CA ALA A 174 7.43 -17.27 12.95
C ALA A 174 8.48 -17.84 11.97
N ASP A 175 9.24 -16.98 11.29
CA ASP A 175 10.27 -17.38 10.33
C ASP A 175 11.66 -17.45 10.96
N ALA A 176 11.99 -16.49 11.82
CA ALA A 176 13.27 -16.42 12.51
C ALA A 176 13.13 -15.82 13.92
N PRO A 177 13.94 -16.24 14.89
CA PRO A 177 13.98 -15.60 16.20
C PRO A 177 14.21 -14.08 16.08
N LEU A 178 13.31 -13.29 16.65
CA LEU A 178 13.32 -11.82 16.62
C LEU A 178 13.14 -11.20 15.21
N GLY A 179 12.70 -11.97 14.22
CA GLY A 179 12.46 -11.49 12.86
C GLY A 179 11.35 -10.42 12.77
N GLY A 180 10.45 -10.39 13.74
CA GLY A 180 9.36 -9.42 13.84
C GLY A 180 9.74 -8.06 14.41
N THR A 181 10.90 -7.97 15.08
CA THR A 181 11.38 -6.77 15.80
C THR A 181 11.21 -5.45 15.05
N PRO A 182 11.62 -5.30 13.77
CA PRO A 182 11.46 -4.02 13.07
C PRO A 182 9.99 -3.59 12.96
N PHE A 183 9.06 -4.52 12.74
CA PHE A 183 7.64 -4.20 12.60
C PHE A 183 7.00 -3.84 13.95
N PHE A 184 7.41 -4.49 15.03
CA PHE A 184 6.95 -4.11 16.37
C PHE A 184 7.41 -2.70 16.77
N ARG A 185 8.59 -2.26 16.31
CA ARG A 185 9.03 -0.87 16.51
C ARG A 185 8.17 0.14 15.76
N GLU A 186 7.74 -0.18 14.53
CA GLU A 186 6.80 0.66 13.80
C GLU A 186 5.45 0.76 14.54
N MET A 187 4.98 -0.34 15.15
CA MET A 187 3.78 -0.31 15.99
C MET A 187 3.94 0.59 17.22
N GLU A 188 5.07 0.50 17.92
CA GLU A 188 5.39 1.37 19.06
C GLU A 188 5.42 2.84 18.64
N GLN A 189 6.00 3.15 17.47
CA GLN A 189 6.03 4.49 16.92
C GLN A 189 4.63 5.02 16.58
N ILE A 190 3.78 4.20 15.93
CA ILE A 190 2.39 4.56 15.66
C ILE A 190 1.67 4.86 16.97
N ALA A 191 1.73 3.94 17.93
CA ALA A 191 1.09 4.10 19.23
C ALA A 191 1.52 5.40 19.91
N ALA A 192 2.82 5.68 19.96
CA ALA A 192 3.35 6.93 20.53
C ALA A 192 2.88 8.18 19.78
N SER A 193 2.80 8.12 18.45
CA SER A 193 2.40 9.25 17.60
C SER A 193 0.92 9.63 17.76
N VAL A 194 0.05 8.67 18.06
CA VAL A 194 -1.40 8.91 18.13
C VAL A 194 -1.89 9.30 19.52
N GLN A 195 -1.10 9.03 20.56
CA GLN A 195 -1.44 9.36 21.96
C GLN A 195 -1.96 10.79 22.17
N PRO A 196 -1.35 11.85 21.61
CA PRO A 196 -1.80 13.22 21.84
C PRO A 196 -3.21 13.53 21.30
N PHE A 197 -3.72 12.73 20.35
CA PHE A 197 -5.05 12.96 19.77
C PHE A 197 -6.20 12.47 20.65
N GLY A 198 -5.92 11.56 21.59
CA GLY A 198 -6.97 10.96 22.44
C GLY A 198 -8.08 10.29 21.64
N TRP A 199 -7.73 9.67 20.49
CA TRP A 199 -8.71 8.97 19.67
C TRP A 199 -9.24 7.75 20.40
N ARG A 200 -10.53 7.50 20.18
CA ARG A 200 -11.20 6.31 20.68
C ARG A 200 -10.45 5.05 20.21
N GLY A 201 -10.19 4.13 21.14
CA GLY A 201 -9.45 2.89 20.92
C GLY A 201 -7.94 2.99 21.20
N TRP A 202 -7.41 4.19 21.45
CA TRP A 202 -5.99 4.44 21.71
C TRP A 202 -5.71 4.99 23.10
N GLU A 203 -6.72 5.07 23.96
CA GLU A 203 -6.57 5.53 25.33
C GLU A 203 -5.61 4.62 26.13
N MET A 204 -4.73 5.24 26.94
CA MET A 204 -3.98 4.51 27.97
C MET A 204 -4.91 4.33 29.18
N ASP A 205 -5.51 3.15 29.33
CA ASP A 205 -6.18 2.75 30.58
C ASP A 205 -5.18 2.58 31.74
#